data_AF-A0A8B2NQX4-F1
#
_entry.id   AF-A0A8B2NQX4-F1
#
_cell.length_a   1.000
_cell.length_b   1.000
_cell.length_c   1.000
_cell.angle_alpha   90.00
_cell.angle_beta   90.00
_cell.angle_gamma   90.00
#
_symmetry.space_group_name_H-M   'P 1'
#
loop_
_entity.id
_entity.type
_entity.pdbx_description
1 polymer ?
#
loop_
_entity_poly.entity_id
_entity_poly.type
_entity_poly.pdbx_seq_one_letter_code
_entity_poly.pdbx_strand_id
1 'polypeptide(L)'
;MEDQMPVAIVFHDDGTVPALFSEKSDKLLAARIGALPGAPPNADIASLRAWLASLPDPSGWFGSVEEAKAYVARVRAEHVMGKDELRSIREATGLSRAAFGEALGFGGNDNTRHKQVFEMESGAKPIMPERARRARALFAENELKQHPNVAG
;
A
#
# COMPACT_ATOMS: atom_id res chain seq x y z
N MET A 1 29.24 5.25 -20.32
CA MET A 1 27.78 5.04 -20.44
C MET A 1 27.44 4.03 -19.38
N GLU A 2 26.88 4.47 -18.26
CA GLU A 2 26.43 3.54 -17.21
C GLU A 2 25.27 2.73 -17.79
N ASP A 3 25.46 1.42 -17.90
CA ASP A 3 24.43 0.46 -18.26
C ASP A 3 23.24 0.66 -17.32
N GLN A 4 22.12 1.13 -17.86
CA GLN A 4 20.85 1.16 -17.16
C GLN A 4 20.45 -0.28 -16.85
N MET A 5 20.65 -0.71 -15.59
CA MET A 5 20.27 -2.03 -15.12
C MET A 5 18.76 -2.04 -14.87
N PRO A 6 17.96 -2.75 -15.69
CA PRO A 6 16.54 -2.84 -15.46
C PRO A 6 16.24 -3.55 -14.14
N VAL A 7 15.14 -3.12 -13.52
CA VAL A 7 14.69 -3.57 -12.22
C VAL A 7 13.23 -3.98 -12.31
N ALA A 8 12.87 -5.08 -11.67
CA ALA A 8 11.48 -5.45 -11.47
C ALA A 8 11.17 -5.65 -9.99
N ILE A 9 10.01 -5.16 -9.59
CA ILE A 9 9.41 -5.40 -8.29
C ILE A 9 8.24 -6.35 -8.52
N VAL A 10 8.19 -7.45 -7.77
CA VAL A 10 7.12 -8.45 -7.85
C VAL A 10 6.50 -8.58 -6.47
N PHE A 11 5.22 -8.23 -6.36
CA PHE A 11 4.42 -8.38 -5.15
C PHE A 11 3.23 -9.29 -5.48
N HIS A 12 3.14 -10.45 -4.83
CA HIS A 12 2.05 -11.40 -5.03
C HIS A 12 0.93 -11.16 -4.01
N ASP A 13 -0.32 -11.38 -4.41
CA ASP A 13 -1.52 -11.24 -3.57
C ASP A 13 -1.55 -12.19 -2.35
N ASP A 14 -0.74 -13.25 -2.37
CA ASP A 14 -0.69 -14.29 -1.35
C ASP A 14 0.09 -13.88 -0.08
N GLY A 15 0.57 -12.64 -0.01
CA GLY A 15 1.33 -12.12 1.13
C GLY A 15 2.80 -12.54 1.13
N THR A 16 3.31 -13.09 0.02
CA THR A 16 4.75 -13.35 -0.14
C THR A 16 5.54 -12.03 -0.11
N VAL A 17 6.73 -12.06 0.48
CA VAL A 17 7.62 -10.90 0.57
C VAL A 17 7.90 -10.33 -0.83
N PRO A 18 7.76 -9.00 -1.05
CA PRO A 18 8.08 -8.38 -2.33
C PRO A 18 9.48 -8.77 -2.77
N ALA A 19 9.59 -9.33 -3.97
CA ALA A 19 10.87 -9.70 -4.54
C ALA A 19 11.35 -8.58 -5.48
N LEU A 20 12.59 -8.13 -5.25
CA LEU A 20 13.27 -7.16 -6.10
C LEU A 20 14.30 -7.90 -6.96
N PHE A 21 14.20 -7.75 -8.27
CA PHE A 21 15.12 -8.33 -9.24
C PHE A 21 15.78 -7.23 -10.05
N SER A 22 17.10 -7.29 -10.20
CA SER A 22 17.87 -6.38 -11.06
C SER A 22 18.84 -7.19 -11.89
N GLU A 23 18.92 -6.91 -13.18
CA GLU A 23 19.81 -7.63 -14.10
C GLU A 23 20.52 -6.67 -15.05
N LYS A 24 21.52 -7.18 -15.78
CA LYS A 24 22.32 -6.38 -16.73
C LYS A 24 21.59 -6.03 -18.03
N SER A 25 20.44 -6.65 -18.30
CA SER A 25 19.65 -6.39 -19.51
C SER A 25 18.20 -6.85 -19.33
N ASP A 26 17.28 -6.30 -20.13
CA ASP A 26 15.87 -6.68 -20.07
C ASP A 26 15.66 -8.17 -20.39
N LYS A 27 16.51 -8.75 -21.26
CA LYS A 27 16.43 -10.17 -21.60
C LYS A 27 16.73 -11.08 -20.41
N LEU A 28 17.77 -10.75 -19.64
CA LEU A 28 18.12 -11.50 -18.43
C LEU A 28 17.06 -11.34 -17.35
N LEU A 29 16.54 -10.11 -17.19
CA LEU A 29 15.45 -9.85 -16.27
C LEU A 29 14.19 -10.63 -16.65
N ALA A 30 13.84 -10.69 -17.95
CA ALA A 30 12.69 -11.42 -18.45
C ALA A 30 12.81 -12.93 -18.21
N ALA A 31 14.00 -13.51 -18.44
CA ALA A 31 14.24 -14.92 -18.13
C ALA A 31 14.07 -15.23 -16.64
N ARG A 32 14.54 -14.32 -15.77
CA ARG A 32 14.41 -14.46 -14.32
C ARG A 32 12.96 -14.35 -13.85
N ILE A 33 12.21 -13.39 -14.39
CA ILE A 33 10.79 -13.18 -14.04
C ILE A 33 9.92 -14.30 -14.61
N GLY A 34 10.16 -14.73 -15.84
CA GLY A 34 9.44 -15.85 -16.47
C GLY A 34 9.65 -17.20 -15.77
N ALA A 35 10.69 -17.32 -14.93
CA ALA A 35 10.91 -18.48 -14.08
C ALA A 35 10.15 -18.42 -12.74
N LEU A 36 9.48 -17.31 -12.43
CA LEU A 36 8.73 -17.16 -11.18
C LEU A 36 7.41 -17.94 -11.21
N PRO A 37 6.98 -18.49 -10.06
CA PRO A 37 5.65 -19.05 -9.92
C PRO A 37 4.56 -18.02 -10.25
N GLY A 38 3.64 -18.39 -11.13
CA GLY A 38 2.53 -17.51 -11.54
C GLY A 38 2.84 -16.54 -12.68
N ALA A 39 4.11 -16.47 -13.14
CA ALA A 39 4.42 -15.74 -14.36
C ALA A 39 3.85 -16.46 -15.60
N PRO A 40 3.37 -15.72 -16.62
CA PRO A 40 2.87 -16.33 -17.84
C PRO A 40 3.97 -17.13 -18.55
N PRO A 41 3.71 -18.41 -18.92
CA PRO A 41 4.73 -19.28 -19.51
C PRO A 41 5.11 -18.81 -20.91
N ASN A 42 6.42 -18.85 -21.24
CA ASN A 42 6.98 -18.42 -22.52
C ASN A 42 6.59 -16.98 -22.94
N ALA A 43 6.31 -16.11 -21.97
CA ALA A 43 5.94 -14.74 -22.21
C ALA A 43 7.14 -13.92 -22.73
N ASP A 44 6.86 -13.03 -23.68
CA ASP A 44 7.81 -12.02 -24.10
C ASP A 44 7.89 -10.87 -23.06
N ILE A 45 8.86 -9.97 -23.24
CA ILE A 45 9.08 -8.83 -22.32
C ILE A 45 7.79 -8.00 -22.17
N ALA A 46 7.06 -7.79 -23.27
CA ALA A 46 5.81 -7.02 -23.25
C ALA A 46 4.74 -7.69 -22.37
N SER A 47 4.56 -9.00 -22.52
CA SER A 47 3.61 -9.79 -21.74
C SER A 47 4.00 -9.84 -20.26
N LEU A 48 5.30 -9.95 -19.94
CA LEU A 48 5.78 -9.92 -18.56
C LEU A 48 5.58 -8.54 -17.91
N ARG A 49 5.79 -7.45 -18.65
CA ARG A 49 5.49 -6.09 -18.17
C ARG A 49 4.01 -5.90 -17.90
N ALA A 50 3.14 -6.39 -18.80
CA ALA A 50 1.69 -6.35 -18.60
C ALA A 50 1.26 -7.18 -17.39
N TRP A 51 1.86 -8.36 -17.19
CA TRP A 51 1.61 -9.18 -16.02
C TRP A 51 2.03 -8.48 -14.72
N LEU A 52 3.23 -7.90 -14.65
CA LEU A 52 3.68 -7.14 -13.47
C LEU A 52 2.77 -5.94 -13.17
N ALA A 53 2.24 -5.28 -14.21
CA ALA A 53 1.28 -4.19 -14.04
C ALA A 53 -0.11 -4.65 -13.58
N SER A 54 -0.42 -5.94 -13.69
CA SER A 54 -1.65 -6.54 -13.16
C SER A 54 -1.54 -6.99 -11.71
N LEU A 55 -0.31 -7.09 -11.18
CA LEU A 55 -0.05 -7.39 -9.77
C LEU A 55 -0.28 -6.13 -8.91
N PRO A 56 -0.52 -6.29 -7.60
CA PRO A 56 -0.68 -5.15 -6.71
C PRO A 56 0.55 -4.26 -6.65
N ASP A 57 0.31 -3.00 -6.34
CA ASP A 57 1.35 -2.04 -6.01
C ASP A 57 2.26 -2.58 -4.88
N PRO A 58 3.59 -2.36 -4.94
CA PRO A 58 4.31 -1.55 -5.93
C PRO A 58 4.94 -2.40 -7.06
N SER A 59 4.26 -3.44 -7.55
CA SER A 59 4.77 -4.27 -8.64
C SER A 59 4.99 -3.47 -9.92
N GLY A 60 6.03 -3.82 -10.67
CA GLY A 60 6.33 -3.14 -11.93
C GLY A 60 7.71 -3.44 -12.49
N TRP A 61 7.93 -2.94 -13.70
CA TRP A 61 9.21 -3.01 -14.41
C TRP A 61 9.73 -1.60 -14.65
N PHE A 62 11.00 -1.38 -14.32
CA PHE A 62 11.66 -0.07 -14.33
C PHE A 62 12.97 -0.17 -15.10
N GLY A 63 13.36 0.91 -15.78
CA GLY A 63 14.62 1.01 -16.51
C GLY A 63 15.83 1.21 -15.58
N SER A 64 15.61 1.65 -14.34
CA SER A 64 16.68 1.81 -13.36
C SER A 64 16.21 1.65 -11.91
N VAL A 65 17.18 1.51 -11.00
CA VAL A 65 16.95 1.50 -9.55
C VAL A 65 16.35 2.83 -9.09
N GLU A 66 16.79 3.95 -9.66
CA GLU A 66 16.30 5.29 -9.34
C GLU A 66 14.82 5.45 -9.71
N GLU A 67 14.43 4.95 -10.88
CA GLU A 67 13.03 4.96 -11.34
C GLU A 67 12.15 4.09 -10.44
N ALA A 68 12.62 2.88 -10.09
CA ALA A 68 11.93 2.00 -9.15
C ALA A 68 11.75 2.66 -7.77
N LYS A 69 12.80 3.33 -7.25
CA LYS A 69 12.73 4.07 -5.98
C LYS A 69 11.73 5.23 -6.05
N ALA A 70 11.73 5.99 -7.14
CA ALA A 70 10.79 7.10 -7.33
C ALA A 70 9.35 6.60 -7.40
N TYR A 71 9.10 5.48 -8.10
CA TYR A 71 7.79 4.86 -8.17
C TYR A 71 7.32 4.35 -6.79
N VAL A 72 8.16 3.63 -6.05
CA VAL A 72 7.83 3.18 -4.68
C VAL A 72 7.56 4.38 -3.77
N ALA A 73 8.34 5.45 -3.87
CA ALA A 73 8.10 6.67 -3.09
C ALA A 73 6.76 7.33 -3.45
N ARG A 74 6.39 7.35 -4.73
CA ARG A 74 5.10 7.85 -5.22
C ARG A 74 3.94 6.99 -4.74
N VAL A 75 3.99 5.68 -4.92
CA VAL A 75 2.98 4.74 -4.43
C VAL A 75 2.82 4.87 -2.92
N ARG A 76 3.93 4.98 -2.18
CA ARG A 76 3.92 5.20 -0.74
C ARG A 76 3.27 6.54 -0.37
N ALA A 77 3.45 7.58 -1.16
CA ALA A 77 2.83 8.89 -0.98
C ALA A 77 1.32 8.87 -1.34
N GLU A 78 0.95 8.15 -2.40
CA GLU A 78 -0.44 7.98 -2.86
C GLU A 78 -1.26 7.11 -1.91
N HIS A 79 -0.64 6.16 -1.21
CA HIS A 79 -1.28 5.34 -0.17
C HIS A 79 -1.28 5.96 1.23
N VAL A 80 -0.82 7.21 1.39
CA VAL A 80 -0.98 7.94 2.66
C VAL A 80 -2.46 8.29 2.82
N MET A 81 -3.08 7.73 3.86
CA MET A 81 -4.44 8.11 4.23
C MET A 81 -4.55 9.63 4.37
N GLY A 82 -5.48 10.22 3.64
CA GLY A 82 -5.74 11.66 3.68
C GLY A 82 -6.44 12.07 4.98
N LYS A 83 -6.31 13.35 5.36
CA LYS A 83 -7.03 13.92 6.52
C LYS A 83 -8.55 13.76 6.41
N ASP A 84 -9.08 13.87 5.20
CA ASP A 84 -10.51 13.76 4.91
C ASP A 84 -10.97 12.30 4.98
N GLU A 85 -10.16 11.36 4.46
CA GLU A 85 -10.40 9.92 4.58
C GLU A 85 -10.46 9.49 6.06
N LEU A 86 -9.50 9.92 6.89
CA LEU A 86 -9.50 9.60 8.33
C LEU A 86 -10.76 10.14 9.03
N ARG A 87 -11.18 11.37 8.67
CA ARG A 87 -12.38 11.98 9.23
C ARG A 87 -13.64 11.22 8.85
N SER A 88 -13.77 10.86 7.57
CA SER A 88 -14.91 10.08 7.07
C SER A 88 -14.99 8.72 7.74
N ILE A 89 -13.87 8.03 7.95
CA ILE A 89 -13.82 6.77 8.69
C ILE A 89 -14.33 6.95 10.12
N ARG A 90 -13.85 7.97 10.85
CA ARG A 90 -14.32 8.24 12.22
C ARG A 90 -15.82 8.46 12.24
N GLU A 91 -16.33 9.28 11.34
CA GLU A 91 -17.76 9.60 11.25
C GLU A 91 -18.62 8.38 10.95
N ALA A 92 -18.18 7.51 10.04
CA ALA A 92 -18.85 6.25 9.74
C ALA A 92 -18.87 5.28 10.94
N THR A 93 -17.80 5.25 11.76
CA THR A 93 -17.76 4.43 12.98
C THR A 93 -18.62 4.99 14.12
N GLY A 94 -19.12 6.23 14.02
CA GLY A 94 -19.88 6.90 15.07
C GLY A 94 -19.07 7.23 16.34
N LEU A 95 -17.75 7.02 16.32
CA LEU A 95 -16.90 7.21 17.49
C LEU A 95 -16.57 8.68 17.72
N SER A 96 -16.51 9.08 19.00
CA SER A 96 -15.92 10.36 19.39
C SER A 96 -14.42 10.36 19.04
N ARG A 97 -13.81 11.54 18.87
CA ARG A 97 -12.37 11.64 18.58
C ARG A 97 -11.49 10.97 19.64
N ALA A 98 -11.89 11.01 20.92
CA ALA A 98 -11.16 10.35 22.00
C ALA A 98 -11.24 8.82 21.90
N ALA A 99 -12.46 8.28 21.69
CA ALA A 99 -12.69 6.84 21.54
C ALA A 99 -12.07 6.29 20.25
N PHE A 100 -12.12 7.06 19.16
CA PHE A 100 -11.44 6.74 17.92
C PHE A 100 -9.92 6.73 18.11
N GLY A 101 -9.38 7.72 18.84
CA GLY A 101 -7.96 7.74 19.18
C GLY A 101 -7.52 6.52 19.99
N GLU A 102 -8.32 6.10 20.96
CA GLU A 102 -8.08 4.86 21.69
C GLU A 102 -8.09 3.63 20.75
N ALA A 103 -9.06 3.53 19.86
CA ALA A 103 -9.16 2.44 18.89
C ALA A 103 -7.97 2.39 17.89
N LEU A 104 -7.38 3.56 17.59
CA LEU A 104 -6.14 3.70 16.82
C LEU A 104 -4.85 3.40 17.63
N GLY A 105 -4.98 3.10 18.93
CA GLY A 105 -3.85 2.75 19.81
C GLY A 105 -3.16 3.95 20.46
N PHE A 106 -3.79 5.12 20.53
CA PHE A 106 -3.24 6.25 21.27
C PHE A 106 -3.34 6.04 22.79
N GLY A 107 -2.19 6.11 23.46
CA GLY A 107 -2.12 6.22 24.91
C GLY A 107 -2.47 7.62 25.43
N GLY A 108 -2.53 7.75 26.76
CA GLY A 108 -2.86 9.00 27.45
C GLY A 108 -4.35 9.15 27.77
N ASN A 109 -4.72 10.34 28.26
CA ASN A 109 -6.11 10.68 28.60
C ASN A 109 -6.94 11.08 27.37
N ASP A 110 -8.26 11.18 27.54
CA ASP A 110 -9.20 11.50 26.47
C ASP A 110 -8.87 12.81 25.73
N ASN A 111 -8.42 13.84 26.46
CA ASN A 111 -8.00 15.11 25.86
C ASN A 111 -6.77 14.93 24.95
N THR A 112 -5.83 14.09 25.37
CA THR A 112 -4.62 13.77 24.61
C THR A 112 -4.95 12.99 23.34
N ARG A 113 -5.85 12.01 23.43
CA ARG A 113 -6.33 11.21 22.30
C ARG A 113 -7.13 12.06 21.32
N HIS A 114 -8.07 12.85 21.83
CA HIS A 114 -8.86 13.80 21.05
C HIS A 114 -7.96 14.75 20.27
N LYS A 115 -7.02 15.41 20.94
CA LYS A 115 -6.10 16.38 20.31
C LYS A 115 -5.29 15.73 19.20
N GLN A 116 -4.76 14.53 19.42
CA GLN A 116 -3.97 13.83 18.40
C GLN A 116 -4.79 13.47 17.16
N VAL A 117 -6.03 13.01 17.34
CA VAL A 117 -6.95 12.76 16.20
C VAL A 117 -7.28 14.07 15.49
N PHE A 118 -7.59 15.14 16.23
CA PHE A 118 -7.89 16.45 15.66
C PHE A 118 -6.72 17.02 14.83
N GLU A 119 -5.48 16.91 15.32
CA GLU A 119 -4.28 17.36 14.61
C GLU A 119 -4.07 16.58 13.29
N MET A 120 -4.41 15.30 13.25
CA MET A 120 -4.36 14.50 12.02
C MET A 120 -5.51 14.87 11.05
N GLU A 121 -6.74 15.02 11.55
CA GLU A 121 -7.90 15.40 10.74
C GLU A 121 -7.83 16.84 10.20
N SER A 122 -7.07 17.71 10.85
CA SER A 122 -6.80 19.08 10.38
C SER A 122 -5.61 19.14 9.41
N GLY A 123 -4.82 18.07 9.31
CA GLY A 123 -3.58 18.02 8.53
C GLY A 123 -2.38 18.69 9.21
N ALA A 124 -2.52 19.10 10.48
CA ALA A 124 -1.41 19.63 11.27
C ALA A 124 -0.34 18.56 11.58
N LYS A 125 -0.74 17.28 11.58
CA LYS A 125 0.18 16.13 11.69
C LYS A 125 -0.09 15.09 10.61
N PRO A 126 0.97 14.43 10.08
CA PRO A 126 0.80 13.33 9.14
C PRO A 126 0.18 12.11 9.83
N ILE A 127 -0.63 11.38 9.08
CA ILE A 127 -1.23 10.11 9.52
C ILE A 127 -0.19 9.02 9.30
N MET A 128 0.25 8.39 10.38
CA MET A 128 1.24 7.31 10.31
C MET A 128 0.64 6.07 9.65
N PRO A 129 1.39 5.33 8.81
CA PRO A 129 0.86 4.16 8.09
C PRO A 129 0.19 3.11 8.98
N GLU A 130 0.71 2.90 10.18
CA GLU A 130 0.12 1.98 11.16
C GLU A 130 -1.29 2.41 11.61
N ARG A 131 -1.47 3.71 11.81
CA ARG A 131 -2.78 4.28 12.20
C ARG A 131 -3.75 4.30 11.03
N ALA A 132 -3.26 4.55 9.82
CA ALA A 132 -4.06 4.43 8.61
C ALA A 132 -4.59 3.00 8.43
N ARG A 133 -3.73 1.99 8.60
CA ARG A 133 -4.15 0.57 8.59
C ARG A 133 -5.21 0.29 9.65
N ARG A 134 -4.99 0.75 10.89
CA ARG A 134 -5.95 0.54 11.99
C ARG A 134 -7.29 1.24 11.74
N ALA A 135 -7.28 2.45 11.21
CA ALA A 135 -8.49 3.18 10.83
C ALA A 135 -9.29 2.43 9.75
N ARG A 136 -8.64 1.95 8.69
CA ARG A 136 -9.30 1.13 7.65
C ARG A 136 -9.86 -0.18 8.19
N ALA A 137 -9.12 -0.85 9.07
CA ALA A 137 -9.59 -2.07 9.73
C ALA A 137 -10.85 -1.79 10.59
N LEU A 138 -10.86 -0.70 11.36
CA LEU A 138 -12.04 -0.30 12.15
C LEU A 138 -13.25 0.00 11.26
N PHE A 139 -13.03 0.65 10.11
CA PHE A 139 -14.09 0.88 9.13
C PHE A 139 -14.65 -0.45 8.60
N ALA A 140 -13.79 -1.37 8.15
CA ALA A 140 -14.21 -2.68 7.66
C ALA A 140 -14.95 -3.51 8.73
N GLU A 141 -14.47 -3.51 9.97
CA GLU A 141 -15.16 -4.15 11.10
C GLU A 141 -16.53 -3.54 11.38
N ASN A 142 -16.67 -2.22 11.26
CA ASN A 142 -17.94 -1.53 11.42
C ASN A 142 -18.92 -1.85 10.28
N GLU A 143 -18.45 -1.83 9.02
CA GLU A 143 -19.24 -2.21 7.85
C GLU A 143 -19.74 -3.66 7.96
N LEU A 144 -18.89 -4.61 8.36
CA LEU A 144 -19.28 -6.01 8.56
C LEU A 144 -20.33 -6.20 9.68
N LYS A 145 -20.28 -5.37 10.73
CA LYS A 145 -21.28 -5.38 11.81
C LYS A 145 -22.61 -4.78 11.37
N GLN A 146 -22.58 -3.76 10.52
CA GLN A 146 -23.78 -3.07 10.02
C GLN A 146 -24.41 -3.82 8.82
N HIS A 147 -23.62 -4.56 8.05
CA HIS A 147 -24.04 -5.34 6.88
C HIS A 147 -23.53 -6.80 6.96
N PRO A 148 -24.18 -7.67 7.75
CA PRO A 148 -23.72 -9.06 7.94
C PRO A 148 -23.86 -9.97 6.70
N ASN A 149 -24.40 -9.48 5.59
CA ASN A 149 -24.74 -10.27 4.39
C ASN A 149 -23.88 -9.98 3.14
N VAL A 150 -22.71 -9.34 3.24
CA VAL A 150 -21.84 -9.08 2.08
C VAL A 150 -20.82 -10.20 1.80
N ALA A 151 -21.16 -11.43 2.18
CA ALA A 151 -20.52 -12.64 1.65
C ALA A 151 -21.54 -13.32 0.73
N GLY A 152 -21.57 -12.88 -0.53
CA GLY A 152 -22.36 -13.44 -1.62
C GLY A 152 -21.66 -13.21 -2.93
#